data_AF-A0A1B8DQD5-F1
#
_entry.id   AF-A0A1B8DQD5-F1
#
_cell.length_a   1.000
_cell.length_b   1.000
_cell.length_c   1.000
_cell.angle_alpha   90.00
_cell.angle_beta   90.00
_cell.angle_gamma   90.00
#
_symmetry.space_group_name_H-M   'P 1'
#
loop_
_entity.id
_entity.type
_entity.pdbx_description
1 polymer ?
#
loop_
_entity_poly.entity_id
_entity_poly.type
_entity_poly.pdbx_seq_one_letter_code
_entity_poly.pdbx_strand_id
1 'polypeptide(L)'
;MCGQESLNDMLSTTGNPCDDIQQLNGAISVWEYLQTAEVSERLISSLNLFREELAMAQIAYDLNNPNPAPEDVIHFVDTFDEWMATSIIRMEETSRNIVNGAITNMDALWTEVSTSTADEDRRELAYTTLEHLDNMRHHVDRINFPRINLGIRFPGSGNKV
;
A
#
# COMPACT_ATOMS: atom_id res chain seq x y z
N MET A 1 22.65 1.80 2.17
CA MET A 1 23.49 1.66 3.37
C MET A 1 23.26 2.90 4.22
N CYS A 2 22.65 2.78 5.40
CA CYS A 2 22.64 3.89 6.36
C CYS A 2 24.09 4.18 6.74
N GLY A 3 24.59 5.38 6.43
CA GLY A 3 25.94 5.82 6.81
C GLY A 3 26.05 5.82 8.32
N GLN A 4 26.92 4.96 8.84
CA GLN A 4 26.74 4.32 10.14
C GLN A 4 27.36 5.08 11.32
N GLU A 5 28.06 6.20 11.09
CA GLU A 5 28.89 6.80 12.13
C GLU A 5 28.40 8.15 12.66
N SER A 6 27.46 8.85 11.99
CA SER A 6 26.93 10.13 12.49
C SER A 6 25.52 10.02 13.10
N LEU A 7 24.65 9.15 12.58
CA LEU A 7 23.26 9.05 13.04
C LEU A 7 23.08 8.23 14.33
N ASN A 8 23.93 7.22 14.57
CA ASN A 8 23.76 6.31 15.70
C ASN A 8 24.08 6.94 17.07
N ASP A 9 24.98 7.92 17.10
CA ASP A 9 25.24 8.73 18.31
C ASP A 9 24.14 9.78 18.56
N MET A 10 23.31 10.10 17.56
CA MET A 10 22.30 11.17 17.63
C MET A 10 20.95 10.73 18.23
N LEU A 11 20.66 9.42 18.35
CA LEU A 11 19.29 8.92 18.56
C LEU A 11 19.13 7.91 19.70
N SER A 12 20.17 7.70 20.52
CA SER A 12 20.24 6.62 21.51
C SER A 12 19.23 6.68 22.67
N THR A 13 18.35 7.69 22.73
CA THR A 13 17.37 7.86 23.81
C THR A 13 15.91 7.79 23.36
N THR A 14 15.64 7.81 22.05
CA THR A 14 14.28 8.04 21.53
C THR A 14 14.07 7.23 20.25
N GLY A 15 13.76 5.93 20.37
CA GLY A 15 13.44 5.07 19.21
C GLY A 15 14.58 4.92 18.18
N ASN A 16 14.49 3.91 17.31
CA ASN A 16 15.48 3.72 16.26
C ASN A 16 14.89 4.12 14.90
N PRO A 17 15.11 5.36 14.43
CA PRO A 17 14.58 5.79 13.13
C PRO A 17 15.19 5.04 11.95
N CYS A 18 16.27 4.26 12.16
CA CYS A 18 16.73 3.33 11.12
C CYS A 18 15.70 2.23 10.85
N ASP A 19 14.95 1.78 11.87
CA ASP A 19 13.92 0.75 11.70
C ASP A 19 12.71 1.33 10.95
N ASP A 20 12.33 2.58 11.22
CA ASP A 20 11.27 3.29 10.49
C ASP A 20 11.68 3.56 9.03
N ILE A 21 12.93 4.00 8.78
CA ILE A 21 13.48 4.19 7.43
C ILE A 21 13.57 2.86 6.67
N GLN A 22 13.94 1.76 7.34
CA GLN A 22 13.95 0.44 6.72
C GLN A 22 12.54 -0.05 6.38
N GLN A 23 11.56 0.18 7.26
CA GLN A 23 10.16 -0.13 6.98
C GLN A 23 9.62 0.68 5.80
N LEU A 24 9.94 1.98 5.73
CA LEU A 24 9.59 2.84 4.59
C LEU A 24 10.24 2.36 3.29
N ASN A 25 11.54 2.09 3.30
CA ASN A 25 12.24 1.58 2.12
C ASN A 25 11.69 0.23 1.67
N GLY A 26 11.35 -0.65 2.61
CA GLY A 26 10.70 -1.93 2.32
C GLY A 26 9.32 -1.75 1.68
N ALA A 27 8.48 -0.88 2.25
CA ALA A 27 7.17 -0.56 1.71
C ALA A 27 7.25 0.06 0.31
N ILE A 28 8.16 1.03 0.10
CA ILE A 28 8.40 1.66 -1.20
C ILE A 28 8.92 0.64 -2.22
N SER A 29 9.89 -0.21 -1.85
CA SER A 29 10.46 -1.19 -2.78
C SER A 29 9.44 -2.23 -3.24
N VAL A 30 8.61 -2.74 -2.32
CA VAL A 30 7.51 -3.66 -2.66
C VAL A 30 6.50 -2.95 -3.56
N TRP A 31 6.22 -1.68 -3.28
CA TRP A 31 5.29 -0.88 -4.05
C TRP A 31 5.78 -0.63 -5.49
N GLU A 32 7.01 -0.15 -5.65
CA GLU A 32 7.65 0.07 -6.96
C GLU A 32 7.73 -1.23 -7.77
N TYR A 33 8.07 -2.35 -7.11
CA TYR A 33 8.10 -3.66 -7.75
C TYR A 33 6.72 -4.05 -8.31
N LEU A 34 5.66 -3.87 -7.53
CA LEU A 34 4.29 -4.18 -7.96
C LEU A 34 3.80 -3.28 -9.10
N GLN A 35 4.40 -2.10 -9.28
CA GLN A 35 4.10 -1.19 -10.40
C GLN A 35 4.89 -1.48 -11.68
N THR A 36 5.85 -2.41 -11.65
CA THR A 36 6.60 -2.74 -12.87
C THR A 36 5.67 -3.36 -13.93
N ALA A 37 5.92 -3.02 -15.20
CA ALA A 37 5.12 -3.54 -16.32
C ALA A 37 5.08 -5.08 -16.31
N GLU A 38 6.22 -5.73 -16.07
CA GLU A 38 6.32 -7.19 -16.01
C GLU A 38 5.43 -7.81 -14.93
N VAL A 39 5.44 -7.27 -13.70
CA VAL A 39 4.62 -7.79 -12.60
C VAL A 39 3.14 -7.54 -12.88
N SER A 40 2.80 -6.38 -13.41
CA SER A 40 1.42 -6.05 -13.78
C SER A 40 0.87 -6.98 -14.88
N GLU A 41 1.66 -7.28 -15.92
CA GLU A 41 1.27 -8.19 -17.00
C GLU A 41 1.11 -9.63 -16.51
N ARG A 42 2.02 -10.11 -15.65
CA ARG A 42 1.92 -11.46 -15.07
C ARG A 42 0.69 -11.60 -14.17
N LEU A 43 0.38 -10.56 -13.39
CA LEU A 43 -0.82 -10.53 -12.56
C LEU A 43 -2.08 -10.58 -13.44
N ILE A 44 -2.17 -9.73 -14.46
CA ILE A 44 -3.30 -9.71 -15.41
C ILE A 44 -3.49 -11.09 -16.06
N SER A 45 -2.40 -11.70 -16.54
CA SER A 45 -2.44 -13.03 -17.15
C SER A 45 -2.97 -14.10 -16.19
N SER A 46 -2.48 -14.09 -14.95
CA SER A 46 -2.92 -15.04 -13.92
C SER A 46 -4.39 -14.85 -13.54
N LEU A 47 -4.86 -13.60 -13.41
CA LEU A 47 -6.27 -13.29 -13.14
C LEU A 47 -7.19 -13.78 -14.26
N ASN A 48 -6.78 -13.64 -15.52
CA ASN A 48 -7.58 -14.14 -16.65
C ASN A 48 -7.70 -15.66 -16.62
N LEU A 49 -6.61 -16.39 -16.33
CA LEU A 49 -6.66 -17.85 -16.18
C LEU A 49 -7.61 -18.28 -15.05
N PHE A 50 -7.57 -17.61 -13.90
CA PHE A 50 -8.50 -17.91 -12.81
C PHE A 50 -9.96 -17.65 -13.20
N ARG A 51 -10.23 -16.56 -13.93
CA ARG A 51 -11.59 -16.26 -14.41
C ARG A 51 -12.10 -17.31 -15.39
N GLU A 52 -11.25 -17.81 -16.29
CA GLU A 52 -11.59 -18.89 -17.22
C GLU A 52 -11.96 -20.16 -16.47
N GLU A 53 -11.16 -20.56 -15.48
CA GLU A 53 -11.44 -21.73 -14.64
C GLU A 53 -12.74 -21.56 -13.82
N LEU A 54 -12.98 -20.37 -13.26
CA LEU A 54 -14.22 -20.07 -12.52
C LEU A 54 -15.44 -20.04 -13.44
N ALA A 55 -15.31 -19.59 -14.69
CA ALA A 55 -16.38 -19.65 -15.67
C ALA A 55 -16.72 -21.11 -16.04
N MET A 56 -15.71 -21.98 -16.14
CA MET A 56 -15.93 -23.42 -16.33
C MET A 56 -16.62 -24.06 -15.11
N ALA A 57 -16.21 -23.67 -13.90
CA ALA A 57 -16.87 -24.10 -12.67
C ALA A 57 -18.33 -23.61 -12.58
N GLN A 58 -18.62 -22.40 -13.06
CA GLN A 58 -19.98 -21.86 -13.16
C GLN A 58 -20.86 -22.74 -14.04
N ILE A 59 -20.38 -23.10 -15.24
CA ILE A 59 -21.11 -23.98 -16.16
C ILE A 59 -21.42 -25.33 -15.48
N ALA A 60 -20.44 -25.92 -14.80
CA ALA A 60 -20.63 -27.18 -14.10
C ALA A 60 -21.63 -27.06 -12.94
N TYR A 61 -21.61 -25.95 -12.20
CA TYR A 61 -22.56 -25.67 -11.13
C TYR A 61 -23.98 -25.51 -11.66
N ASP A 62 -24.17 -24.72 -12.72
CA ASP A 62 -25.47 -24.44 -13.35
C ASP A 62 -26.10 -25.73 -13.90
N LEU A 63 -25.30 -26.62 -14.50
CA LEU A 63 -25.77 -27.92 -14.99
C LEU A 63 -26.27 -28.86 -13.88
N ASN A 64 -25.67 -28.77 -12.69
CA ASN A 64 -26.03 -29.60 -11.53
C ASN A 64 -27.11 -28.98 -10.64
N ASN A 65 -27.39 -27.68 -10.81
CA ASN A 65 -28.39 -26.94 -10.03
C ASN A 65 -29.34 -26.18 -10.97
N PRO A 66 -30.17 -26.88 -11.76
CA PRO A 66 -31.10 -26.22 -12.67
C PRO A 66 -32.17 -25.46 -11.87
N ASN A 67 -32.30 -24.15 -12.12
CA ASN A 67 -33.21 -23.22 -11.44
C ASN A 67 -32.94 -23.06 -9.94
N PRO A 68 -31.76 -22.56 -9.54
CA PRO A 68 -31.53 -22.20 -8.15
C PRO A 68 -32.53 -21.12 -7.72
N ALA A 69 -32.90 -21.10 -6.42
CA ALA A 69 -33.59 -19.94 -5.87
C ALA A 69 -32.66 -18.71 -6.02
N PRO A 70 -33.19 -17.49 -6.22
CA PRO A 70 -32.37 -16.30 -6.43
C PRO A 70 -31.29 -16.09 -5.35
N GLU A 71 -31.59 -16.41 -4.10
CA GLU A 71 -30.68 -16.36 -2.96
C GLU A 71 -29.54 -17.40 -2.98
N ASP A 72 -29.72 -18.47 -3.74
CA ASP A 72 -28.75 -19.57 -3.88
C ASP A 72 -27.90 -19.45 -5.15
N VAL A 73 -28.15 -18.42 -5.98
CA VAL A 73 -27.35 -18.16 -7.18
C VAL A 73 -25.95 -17.73 -6.76
N ILE A 74 -24.94 -18.49 -7.21
CA ILE A 74 -23.54 -18.12 -7.05
C ILE A 74 -23.03 -17.62 -8.40
N HIS A 75 -22.39 -16.45 -8.39
CA HIS A 75 -21.66 -15.89 -9.53
C HIS A 75 -20.16 -15.94 -9.24
N PHE A 76 -19.49 -17.02 -9.63
CA PHE A 76 -18.10 -17.27 -9.22
C PHE A 76 -17.12 -16.18 -9.68
N VAL A 77 -17.23 -15.74 -10.94
CA VAL A 77 -16.36 -14.70 -11.49
C VAL A 77 -16.57 -13.37 -10.79
N ASP A 78 -17.83 -12.95 -10.60
CA ASP A 78 -18.14 -11.69 -9.93
C ASP A 78 -17.68 -11.70 -8.46
N THR A 79 -17.90 -12.82 -7.76
CA THR A 79 -17.44 -13.01 -6.38
C THR A 79 -15.93 -12.93 -6.27
N PHE A 80 -15.21 -13.54 -7.22
CA PHE A 80 -13.75 -13.48 -7.29
C PHE A 80 -13.24 -12.06 -7.56
N ASP A 81 -13.84 -11.36 -8.52
CA ASP A 81 -13.47 -9.98 -8.84
C ASP A 81 -13.73 -9.02 -7.67
N GLU A 82 -14.84 -9.17 -6.95
CA GLU A 82 -15.13 -8.39 -5.74
C GLU A 82 -14.11 -8.66 -4.62
N TRP A 83 -13.77 -9.93 -4.40
CA TRP A 83 -12.76 -10.32 -3.42
C TRP A 83 -11.38 -9.77 -3.77
N MET A 84 -10.99 -9.81 -5.05
CA MET A 84 -9.73 -9.23 -5.54
C MET A 84 -9.72 -7.70 -5.38
N ALA A 85 -10.81 -7.01 -5.73
CA ALA A 85 -10.94 -5.56 -5.55
C ALA A 85 -10.73 -5.16 -4.08
N THR A 86 -11.41 -5.87 -3.18
CA THR A 86 -11.31 -5.64 -1.73
C THR A 86 -9.90 -5.88 -1.21
N SER A 87 -9.24 -6.94 -1.70
CA SER A 87 -7.88 -7.29 -1.29
C SER A 87 -6.88 -6.21 -1.72
N ILE A 88 -6.98 -5.71 -2.95
CA ILE A 88 -6.15 -4.61 -3.44
C ILE A 88 -6.36 -3.35 -2.59
N ILE A 89 -7.62 -2.97 -2.32
CA ILE A 89 -7.94 -1.80 -1.47
C ILE A 89 -7.29 -1.94 -0.09
N ARG A 90 -7.42 -3.12 0.55
CA ARG A 90 -6.80 -3.39 1.85
C ARG A 90 -5.27 -3.29 1.81
N MET A 91 -4.64 -3.73 0.73
CA MET A 91 -3.20 -3.57 0.55
C MET A 91 -2.84 -2.08 0.47
N GLU A 92 -3.57 -1.27 -0.30
CA GLU A 92 -3.34 0.18 -0.35
C GLU A 92 -3.50 0.83 1.04
N GLU A 93 -4.56 0.50 1.77
CA GLU A 93 -4.81 1.01 3.12
C GLU A 93 -3.71 0.61 4.10
N THR A 94 -3.27 -0.65 4.04
CA THR A 94 -2.18 -1.15 4.88
C THR A 94 -0.89 -0.41 4.58
N SER A 95 -0.54 -0.22 3.30
CA SER A 95 0.64 0.55 2.90
C SER A 95 0.57 2.00 3.38
N ARG A 96 -0.58 2.67 3.22
CA ARG A 96 -0.79 4.03 3.74
C ARG A 96 -0.61 4.10 5.25
N ASN A 97 -1.15 3.13 5.99
CA ASN A 97 -1.03 3.06 7.45
C ASN A 97 0.41 2.85 7.90
N ILE A 98 1.18 1.98 7.23
CA ILE A 98 2.60 1.75 7.54
C ILE A 98 3.39 3.05 7.33
N VAL A 99 3.20 3.71 6.19
CA VAL A 99 3.91 4.96 5.87
C VAL A 99 3.53 6.06 6.85
N ASN A 100 2.24 6.24 7.15
CA ASN A 100 1.77 7.21 8.13
C ASN A 100 2.34 6.93 9.53
N GLY A 101 2.42 5.66 9.94
CA GLY A 101 3.01 5.27 11.22
C GLY A 101 4.48 5.66 11.31
N ALA A 102 5.27 5.32 10.29
CA ALA A 102 6.69 5.69 10.25
C ALA A 102 6.90 7.21 10.22
N ILE A 103 6.11 7.95 9.44
CA ILE A 103 6.17 9.42 9.43
C ILE A 103 5.84 9.99 10.81
N THR A 104 4.79 9.49 11.46
CA THR A 104 4.37 9.96 12.80
C THR A 104 5.45 9.73 13.85
N ASN A 105 6.10 8.56 13.83
CA ASN A 105 7.20 8.26 14.74
C ASN A 105 8.37 9.21 14.50
N MET A 106 8.83 9.37 13.26
CA MET A 106 9.94 10.27 12.96
C MET A 106 9.62 11.74 13.27
N ASP A 107 8.39 12.19 13.01
CA ASP A 107 7.93 13.54 13.30
C ASP A 107 8.05 13.85 14.80
N ALA A 108 7.63 12.92 15.66
CA ALA A 108 7.77 13.04 17.11
C ALA A 108 9.25 13.16 17.53
N LEU A 109 10.11 12.32 16.97
CA LEU A 109 11.55 12.33 17.26
C LEU A 109 12.23 13.65 16.86
N TRP A 110 11.98 14.11 15.65
CA TRP A 110 12.59 15.34 15.14
C TRP A 110 12.00 16.60 15.79
N THR A 111 10.74 16.56 16.21
CA THR A 111 10.14 17.61 17.04
C THR A 111 10.87 17.72 18.38
N GLU A 112 11.16 16.60 19.04
CA GLU A 112 11.95 16.58 20.27
C GLU A 112 13.36 17.18 20.06
N VAL A 113 14.05 16.77 19.00
CA VAL A 113 15.38 17.34 18.66
C VAL A 113 15.30 18.85 18.43
N SER A 114 14.33 19.33 17.64
CA SER A 114 14.19 20.76 17.31
C SER A 114 13.96 21.65 18.54
N THR A 115 13.28 21.11 19.57
CA THR A 115 12.89 21.86 20.77
C THR A 115 13.90 21.74 21.92
N SER A 116 14.66 20.64 21.99
CA SER A 116 15.53 20.32 23.12
C SER A 116 17.03 20.59 22.87
N THR A 117 17.48 20.63 21.62
CA THR A 117 18.89 20.84 21.31
C THR A 117 19.32 22.29 21.53
N ALA A 118 20.53 22.50 22.08
CA ALA A 118 21.18 23.81 22.15
C ALA A 118 22.04 24.14 20.92
N ASP A 119 22.34 23.13 20.11
CA ASP A 119 23.13 23.21 18.88
C ASP A 119 22.25 23.73 17.73
N GLU A 120 22.63 24.86 17.14
CA GLU A 120 21.84 25.57 16.12
C GLU A 120 21.82 24.83 14.78
N ASP A 121 22.95 24.22 14.38
CA ASP A 121 23.05 23.42 13.16
C ASP A 121 22.15 22.18 13.26
N ARG A 122 22.13 21.52 14.44
CA ARG A 122 21.21 20.40 14.70
C ARG A 122 19.75 20.81 14.66
N ARG A 123 19.44 22.02 15.12
CA ARG A 123 18.07 22.54 15.11
C ARG A 123 17.59 22.82 13.68
N GLU A 124 18.44 23.41 12.84
CA GLU A 124 18.14 23.65 11.42
C GLU A 124 17.91 22.35 10.64
N LEU A 125 18.75 21.33 10.89
CA LEU A 125 18.57 20.00 10.31
C LEU A 125 17.24 19.37 10.72
N ALA A 126 16.85 19.51 11.99
CA ALA A 126 15.57 19.00 12.48
C ALA A 126 14.38 19.68 11.79
N TYR A 127 14.40 21.00 11.62
CA TYR A 127 13.35 21.71 10.88
C TYR A 127 13.25 21.28 9.41
N THR A 128 14.40 21.17 8.72
CA THR A 128 14.45 20.69 7.35
C THR A 128 13.86 19.28 7.23
N THR A 129 14.17 18.40 8.20
CA THR A 129 13.63 17.04 8.22
C THR A 129 12.12 17.04 8.46
N LEU A 130 11.61 17.86 9.37
CA LEU A 130 10.17 18.00 9.62
C LEU A 130 9.42 18.50 8.38
N GLU A 131 9.98 19.43 7.62
CA GLU A 131 9.41 19.88 6.34
C GLU A 131 9.33 18.72 5.33
N HIS A 132 10.37 17.89 5.23
CA HIS A 132 10.33 16.70 4.38
C HIS A 132 9.30 15.68 4.83
N LEU A 133 9.14 15.44 6.14
CA LEU A 133 8.12 14.55 6.68
C LEU A 133 6.71 15.04 6.40
N ASP A 134 6.47 16.35 6.47
CA ASP A 134 5.19 16.95 6.12
C ASP A 134 4.89 16.79 4.62
N ASN A 135 5.88 17.03 3.75
CA ASN A 135 5.75 16.75 2.31
C ASN A 135 5.43 15.27 2.04
N MET A 136 6.08 14.34 2.74
CA MET A 136 5.77 12.91 2.64
C MET A 136 4.34 12.60 3.06
N ARG A 137 3.84 13.23 4.14
CA ARG A 137 2.47 13.07 4.63
C ARG A 137 1.44 13.44 3.55
N HIS A 138 1.69 14.52 2.80
CA HIS A 138 0.86 14.94 1.67
C HIS A 138 0.90 13.97 0.46
N HIS A 139 1.87 13.05 0.41
CA HIS A 139 1.99 12.07 -0.66
C HIS A 139 1.41 10.69 -0.31
N VAL A 140 1.10 10.42 0.96
CA VAL A 140 0.58 9.11 1.39
C VAL A 140 -0.72 8.75 0.67
N ASP A 141 -1.61 9.71 0.45
CA ASP A 141 -2.88 9.50 -0.27
C ASP A 141 -2.69 9.12 -1.75
N ARG A 142 -1.50 9.31 -2.30
CA ARG A 142 -1.14 8.93 -3.68
C ARG A 142 -0.74 7.46 -3.80
N ILE A 143 -0.62 6.74 -2.69
CA ILE A 143 -0.41 5.29 -2.67
C ILE A 143 -1.70 4.61 -3.15
N ASN A 144 -1.76 4.32 -4.44
CA ASN A 144 -2.82 3.54 -5.10
C ASN A 144 -2.26 2.48 -6.06
N PHE A 145 -2.87 1.30 -6.09
CA PHE A 145 -2.48 0.28 -7.05
C PHE A 145 -2.91 0.72 -8.45
N PRO A 146 -2.08 0.49 -9.50
CA PRO A 146 -2.51 0.68 -10.88
C PRO A 146 -3.77 -0.16 -11.14
N ARG A 147 -4.91 0.50 -11.27
CA ARG A 147 -6.20 -0.15 -11.54
C ARG A 147 -6.38 -0.51 -13.02
N ILE A 148 -5.48 -0.04 -13.87
CA ILE A 148 -5.56 -0.14 -15.33
C ILE A 148 -5.39 -1.60 -15.75
N ASN A 149 -6.31 -2.07 -16.60
CA ASN A 149 -6.30 -3.40 -17.25
C ASN A 149 -6.54 -4.64 -16.38
N LEU A 150 -6.91 -4.49 -15.10
CA LEU A 150 -7.25 -5.66 -14.26
C LEU A 150 -8.59 -6.30 -14.64
N GLY A 151 -9.47 -5.60 -15.36
CA GLY A 151 -10.84 -6.06 -15.66
C GLY A 151 -11.77 -6.09 -14.44
N ILE A 152 -11.30 -5.66 -13.27
CA ILE A 152 -12.02 -5.64 -12.00
C ILE A 152 -12.74 -4.30 -11.85
N ARG A 153 -14.02 -4.32 -11.45
CA ARG A 153 -14.73 -3.11 -11.01
C ARG A 153 -14.40 -2.82 -9.55
N PHE A 154 -13.94 -1.60 -9.26
CA PHE A 154 -13.68 -1.17 -7.89
C PHE A 154 -14.87 -0.36 -7.35
N PRO A 155 -15.23 -0.51 -6.07
CA PRO A 155 -16.21 0.37 -5.42
C PRO A 155 -15.83 1.85 -5.60
N GLY A 156 -16.78 2.69 -6.03
CA GLY A 156 -16.53 4.11 -6.26
C GLY A 156 -15.79 4.46 -7.57
N SER A 157 -15.44 3.49 -8.42
CA SER A 157 -14.86 3.73 -9.76
C SER A 157 -15.92 4.09 -10.82
N GLY A 158 -17.12 4.49 -10.40
CA GLY A 158 -18.11 5.03 -11.30
C GLY A 158 -17.57 6.33 -11.87
N ASN A 159 -17.41 6.39 -13.20
CA ASN A 159 -17.41 7.67 -13.89
C ASN A 159 -18.61 8.44 -13.36
N LYS A 160 -18.34 9.60 -12.72
CA LYS A 160 -19.33 10.66 -12.66
C LYS A 160 -19.61 11.03 -14.12
N VAL A 161 -20.66 10.45 -14.68
CA VAL A 161 -21.31 10.98 -15.89
C VAL A 161 -22.46 11.85 -15.40
#